data_AF-A0A1V9Y6Y2-F1
#
_entry.id   AF-A0A1V9Y6Y2-F1
#
_cell.length_a   1.000
_cell.length_b   1.000
_cell.length_c   1.000
_cell.angle_alpha   90.00
_cell.angle_beta   90.00
_cell.angle_gamma   90.00
#
_symmetry.space_group_name_H-M   'P 1'
#
loop_
_entity.id
_entity.type
_entity.pdbx_description
1 polymer ?
#
loop_
_entity_poly.entity_id
_entity_poly.type
_entity_poly.pdbx_seq_one_letter_code
_entity_poly.pdbx_strand_id
1 'polypeptide(L)'
;MEDSLRGAWAASYDAWIDVPGCSGVIYNRPGNVSQGILEYPTSVLTSCMFAVMAHNPMGVRASDDDNDRAHAQLTARIDALTLPQGGWIAPFFGFSDDWREPGFVLACPSFDANAIAQTREYAVELAKEFVQGAIYEYHPIEGQRCALLRKTVHVVMSSGVNSEVILVQTPRPATPYSNPH
;
A
#
# COMPACT_ATOMS: atom_id res chain seq x y z
N MET A 1 7.80 18.58 10.37
CA MET A 1 6.96 17.40 10.63
C MET A 1 6.68 16.65 9.33
N GLU A 2 6.05 17.28 8.34
CA GLU A 2 5.77 16.64 7.03
C GLU A 2 7.03 16.20 6.25
N ASP A 3 8.13 16.96 6.25
CA ASP A 3 9.38 16.49 5.60
C ASP A 3 9.95 15.21 6.23
N SER A 4 9.81 15.06 7.56
CA SER A 4 10.22 13.84 8.27
C SER A 4 9.32 12.67 7.90
N LEU A 5 8.01 12.91 7.76
CA LEU A 5 7.04 11.90 7.33
C LEU A 5 7.24 11.50 5.87
N ARG A 6 7.55 12.46 4.98
CA ARG A 6 7.91 12.17 3.58
C ARG A 6 9.06 11.18 3.52
N GLY A 7 10.12 11.43 4.29
CA GLY A 7 11.27 10.53 4.38
C GLY A 7 10.92 9.15 4.96
N ALA A 8 10.18 9.14 6.07
CA ALA A 8 9.76 7.89 6.73
C ALA A 8 8.89 7.01 5.82
N TRP A 9 7.88 7.59 5.18
CA TRP A 9 7.00 6.88 4.26
C TRP A 9 7.74 6.42 3.01
N ALA A 10 8.58 7.27 2.41
CA ALA A 10 9.43 6.89 1.29
C ALA A 10 10.38 5.72 1.63
N ALA A 11 10.84 5.61 2.88
CA ALA A 11 11.73 4.56 3.36
C ALA A 11 11.01 3.29 3.87
N SER A 12 9.69 3.35 4.06
CA SER A 12 8.91 2.25 4.66
C SER A 12 8.86 0.99 3.79
N TYR A 13 8.71 -0.15 4.45
CA TYR A 13 8.45 -1.45 3.83
C TYR A 13 6.94 -1.67 3.66
N ASP A 14 6.61 -2.54 2.72
CA ASP A 14 5.24 -2.94 2.38
C ASP A 14 5.14 -4.46 2.35
N ALA A 15 4.04 -5.02 2.84
CA ALA A 15 3.77 -6.45 2.73
C ALA A 15 2.37 -6.69 2.17
N TRP A 16 2.27 -7.52 1.14
CA TRP A 16 0.99 -7.98 0.57
C TRP A 16 0.80 -9.46 0.88
N ILE A 17 -0.39 -9.82 1.35
CA ILE A 17 -0.72 -11.18 1.78
C ILE A 17 -1.67 -11.80 0.76
N ASP A 18 -1.36 -13.01 0.30
CA ASP A 18 -2.22 -13.85 -0.55
C ASP A 18 -2.77 -13.13 -1.80
N VAL A 19 -1.90 -12.39 -2.50
CA VAL A 19 -2.26 -11.76 -3.76
C VAL A 19 -2.63 -12.81 -4.83
N PRO A 20 -3.53 -12.53 -5.78
CA PRO A 20 -3.94 -13.53 -6.77
C PRO A 20 -2.75 -14.13 -7.52
N GLY A 21 -2.63 -15.46 -7.52
CA GLY A 21 -1.51 -16.17 -8.15
C GLY A 21 -0.22 -16.26 -7.31
N CYS A 22 -0.22 -15.79 -6.07
CA CYS A 22 0.89 -15.97 -5.12
C CYS A 22 0.36 -16.08 -3.68
N SER A 23 0.41 -17.30 -3.12
CA SER A 23 0.09 -17.53 -1.70
C SER A 23 1.27 -17.13 -0.81
N GLY A 24 0.97 -16.64 0.39
CA GLY A 24 1.97 -16.18 1.37
C GLY A 24 2.14 -14.67 1.36
N VAL A 25 3.32 -14.19 1.74
CA VAL A 25 3.59 -12.75 1.91
C VAL A 25 4.65 -12.29 0.92
N ILE A 26 4.30 -11.28 0.12
CA ILE A 26 5.25 -10.53 -0.69
C ILE A 26 5.74 -9.35 0.14
N TYR A 27 6.99 -9.40 0.59
CA TYR A 27 7.64 -8.29 1.26
C TYR A 27 8.37 -7.42 0.26
N ASN A 28 8.21 -6.12 0.42
CA ASN A 28 8.76 -5.12 -0.47
C ASN A 28 9.52 -4.06 0.30
N ARG A 29 10.53 -3.50 -0.35
CA ARG A 29 11.31 -2.38 0.17
C ARG A 29 11.64 -1.36 -0.90
N PRO A 30 11.91 -0.11 -0.52
CA PRO A 30 12.53 0.85 -1.41
C PRO A 30 13.90 0.35 -1.87
N GLY A 31 14.23 0.62 -3.12
CA GLY A 31 15.48 0.17 -3.73
C GLY A 31 15.70 0.77 -5.11
N ASN A 32 16.47 0.07 -5.93
CA ASN A 32 16.67 0.39 -7.34
C ASN A 32 16.29 -0.81 -8.20
N VAL A 33 15.96 -0.59 -9.47
CA VAL A 33 15.60 -1.66 -10.42
C VAL A 33 16.64 -2.79 -10.47
N SER A 34 17.94 -2.44 -10.44
CA SER A 34 19.05 -3.41 -10.45
C SER A 34 19.15 -4.29 -9.21
N GLN A 35 18.45 -3.94 -8.13
CA GLN A 35 18.39 -4.73 -6.90
C GLN A 35 17.22 -5.73 -6.90
N GLY A 36 16.28 -5.61 -7.85
CA GLY A 36 15.15 -6.51 -7.98
C GLY A 36 15.58 -7.83 -8.59
N ILE A 37 15.50 -8.91 -7.80
CA ILE A 37 15.88 -10.27 -8.23
C ILE A 37 14.65 -11.17 -8.38
N LEU A 38 13.63 -10.96 -7.55
CA LEU A 38 12.40 -11.75 -7.56
C LEU A 38 11.33 -11.07 -8.41
N GLU A 39 10.71 -11.85 -9.30
CA GLU A 39 9.62 -11.37 -10.13
C GLU A 39 8.32 -11.25 -9.34
N TYR A 40 7.55 -10.21 -9.61
CA TYR A 40 6.18 -10.08 -9.13
C TYR A 40 5.24 -11.03 -9.89
N PRO A 41 4.18 -11.53 -9.23
CA PRO A 41 3.16 -12.30 -9.92
C PRO A 41 2.46 -11.46 -10.98
N THR A 42 1.94 -12.11 -12.01
CA THR A 42 1.26 -11.43 -13.13
C THR A 42 0.15 -10.51 -12.66
N SER A 43 -0.62 -10.89 -11.64
CA SER A 43 -1.69 -10.08 -11.05
C SER A 43 -1.20 -8.70 -10.62
N VAL A 44 -0.01 -8.62 -9.99
CA VAL A 44 0.63 -7.37 -9.59
C VAL A 44 1.14 -6.61 -10.82
N LEU A 45 1.80 -7.30 -11.75
CA LEU A 45 2.38 -6.68 -12.95
C LEU A 45 1.34 -6.13 -13.93
N THR A 46 0.09 -6.60 -13.86
CA THR A 46 -1.02 -6.13 -14.69
C THR A 46 -1.97 -5.18 -13.96
N SER A 47 -1.62 -4.74 -12.76
CA SER A 47 -2.49 -3.92 -11.93
C SER A 47 -1.87 -2.59 -11.52
N CYS A 48 -2.69 -1.54 -11.52
CA CYS A 48 -2.43 -0.35 -10.71
C CYS A 48 -3.04 -0.61 -9.32
N MET A 49 -2.29 -0.34 -8.26
CA MET A 49 -2.70 -0.71 -6.90
C MET A 49 -2.66 0.49 -5.95
N PHE A 50 -3.56 0.49 -4.96
CA PHE A 50 -3.72 1.56 -3.98
C PHE A 50 -3.79 0.93 -2.58
N ALA A 51 -2.85 1.28 -1.70
CA ALA A 51 -2.90 0.82 -0.31
C ALA A 51 -3.61 1.83 0.59
N VAL A 52 -4.59 1.34 1.33
CA VAL A 52 -5.34 2.09 2.34
C VAL A 52 -5.14 1.39 3.68
N MET A 53 -4.69 2.15 4.69
CA MET A 53 -4.32 1.61 6.00
C MET A 53 -5.38 1.91 7.09
N ALA A 54 -5.31 1.18 8.20
CA ALA A 54 -6.16 1.39 9.36
C ALA A 54 -5.55 2.46 10.28
N HIS A 55 -6.32 3.54 10.43
CA HIS A 55 -6.13 4.71 11.30
C HIS A 55 -4.90 4.77 12.25
N ASN A 56 -3.80 5.37 11.77
CA ASN A 56 -2.97 6.26 12.57
C ASN A 56 -3.14 7.70 12.09
N PRO A 57 -3.98 8.52 12.75
CA PRO A 57 -4.33 9.85 12.26
C PRO A 57 -3.08 10.69 12.08
N MET A 58 -2.83 11.13 10.85
CA MET A 58 -1.70 12.00 10.51
C MET A 58 -0.32 11.50 10.98
N GLY A 59 -0.09 10.18 11.02
CA GLY A 59 1.17 9.60 11.50
C GLY A 59 1.35 9.65 13.02
N VAL A 60 0.27 9.93 13.76
CA VAL A 60 0.22 9.77 15.21
C VAL A 60 -0.26 8.37 15.52
N ARG A 61 0.50 7.65 16.35
CA ARG A 61 0.10 6.32 16.83
C ARG A 61 -1.18 6.43 17.64
N ALA A 62 -2.26 5.82 17.14
CA ALA A 62 -3.50 5.66 17.89
C ALA A 62 -3.32 4.64 19.03
N SER A 63 -4.26 4.58 19.97
CA SER A 63 -4.30 3.46 20.92
C SER A 63 -4.60 2.16 20.19
N ASP A 64 -4.17 1.02 20.73
CA ASP A 64 -4.42 -0.29 20.10
C ASP A 64 -5.94 -0.54 19.93
N ASP A 65 -6.77 -0.17 20.92
CA ASP A 65 -8.24 -0.27 20.84
C ASP A 65 -8.86 0.63 19.74
N ASP A 66 -8.34 1.84 19.56
CA ASP A 66 -8.78 2.74 18.48
C ASP A 66 -8.42 2.18 17.11
N ASN A 67 -7.20 1.65 16.99
CA ASN A 67 -6.72 1.03 15.77
C ASN A 67 -7.54 -0.21 15.41
N ASP A 68 -7.87 -1.07 16.38
CA ASP A 68 -8.69 -2.26 16.16
C ASP A 68 -10.11 -1.89 15.71
N ARG A 69 -10.74 -0.89 16.34
CA ARG A 69 -12.06 -0.40 15.91
C ARG A 69 -12.02 0.18 14.50
N ALA A 70 -11.02 1.00 14.19
CA ALA A 70 -10.86 1.56 12.86
C ALA A 70 -10.59 0.47 11.82
N HIS A 71 -9.79 -0.55 12.16
CA HIS A 71 -9.53 -1.68 11.28
C HIS A 71 -10.78 -2.51 11.02
N ALA A 72 -11.62 -2.75 12.03
CA ALA A 72 -12.92 -3.41 11.86
C ALA A 72 -13.85 -2.61 10.95
N GLN A 73 -13.89 -1.28 11.11
CA GLN A 73 -14.66 -0.40 10.23
C GLN A 73 -14.12 -0.42 8.79
N LEU A 74 -12.80 -0.34 8.61
CA LEU A 74 -12.16 -0.42 7.30
C LEU A 74 -12.48 -1.76 6.62
N THR A 75 -12.38 -2.86 7.35
CA THR A 75 -12.73 -4.20 6.86
C THR A 75 -14.18 -4.25 6.37
N ALA A 76 -15.13 -3.74 7.15
CA ALA A 76 -16.52 -3.69 6.72
C ALA A 76 -16.75 -2.84 5.46
N ARG A 77 -16.00 -1.75 5.27
CA ARG A 77 -16.05 -0.93 4.04
C ARG A 77 -15.48 -1.68 2.84
N ILE A 78 -14.40 -2.41 3.04
CA ILE A 78 -13.74 -3.24 2.03
C ILE A 78 -14.62 -4.43 1.62
N ASP A 79 -15.27 -5.10 2.57
CA ASP A 79 -16.17 -6.21 2.28
C ASP A 79 -17.40 -5.79 1.46
N ALA A 80 -17.82 -4.52 1.58
CA ALA A 80 -18.90 -3.93 0.80
C ALA A 80 -18.46 -3.36 -0.56
N LEU A 81 -17.15 -3.31 -0.83
CA LEU A 81 -16.60 -2.72 -2.06
C LEU A 81 -16.79 -3.67 -3.25
N THR A 82 -17.29 -3.11 -4.35
CA THR A 82 -17.20 -3.75 -5.67
C THR A 82 -16.16 -3.01 -6.50
N LEU A 83 -15.09 -3.71 -6.87
CA LEU A 83 -14.07 -3.17 -7.78
C LEU A 83 -14.49 -3.30 -9.26
N PRO A 84 -13.90 -2.49 -10.15
CA PRO A 84 -14.01 -2.69 -11.60
C PRO A 84 -13.62 -4.13 -12.01
N GLN A 85 -14.12 -4.57 -13.16
CA GLN A 85 -13.80 -5.90 -13.70
C GLN A 85 -12.28 -6.12 -13.79
N GLY A 86 -11.81 -7.26 -13.30
CA GLY A 86 -10.38 -7.59 -13.25
C GLY A 86 -9.63 -6.96 -12.07
N GLY A 87 -10.33 -6.21 -11.21
CA GLY A 87 -9.80 -5.76 -9.93
C GLY A 87 -9.81 -6.84 -8.86
N TRP A 88 -8.98 -6.65 -7.84
CA TRP A 88 -8.85 -7.55 -6.70
C TRP A 88 -8.46 -6.79 -5.44
N ILE A 89 -8.71 -7.39 -4.28
CA ILE A 89 -8.36 -6.84 -2.97
C ILE A 89 -7.50 -7.88 -2.26
N ALA A 90 -6.47 -7.44 -1.55
CA ALA A 90 -5.68 -8.30 -0.67
C ALA A 90 -5.33 -7.60 0.64
N PRO A 91 -5.15 -8.34 1.75
CA PRO A 91 -4.62 -7.76 2.97
C PRO A 91 -3.22 -7.19 2.76
N PHE A 92 -2.95 -6.08 3.44
CA PHE A 92 -1.71 -5.33 3.35
C PHE A 92 -1.26 -4.88 4.74
N PHE A 93 0.03 -4.66 4.93
CA PHE A 93 0.50 -3.81 6.00
C PHE A 93 1.75 -3.02 5.58
N GLY A 94 1.77 -1.74 5.95
CA GLY A 94 2.97 -0.90 5.88
C GLY A 94 3.73 -1.02 7.19
N PHE A 95 5.07 -1.02 7.16
CA PHE A 95 5.86 -1.13 8.38
C PHE A 95 7.29 -0.55 8.27
N SER A 96 7.89 -0.33 9.43
CA SER A 96 9.29 0.06 9.67
C SER A 96 9.86 -0.76 10.85
N ASP A 97 10.99 -0.33 11.40
CA ASP A 97 11.59 -0.97 12.57
C ASP A 97 10.85 -0.68 13.89
N ASP A 98 9.93 0.29 13.90
CA ASP A 98 9.24 0.79 15.10
C ASP A 98 7.73 1.01 14.91
N TRP A 99 7.21 0.79 13.69
CA TRP A 99 5.82 1.03 13.34
C TRP A 99 5.30 -0.06 12.39
N ARG A 100 4.01 -0.35 12.50
CA ARG A 100 3.24 -1.22 11.60
C ARG A 100 1.81 -0.75 11.56
N GLU A 101 1.22 -0.75 10.37
CA GLU A 101 -0.18 -0.41 10.18
C GLU A 101 -0.84 -1.42 9.23
N PRO A 102 -1.87 -2.16 9.67
CA PRO A 102 -2.59 -3.09 8.82
C PRO A 102 -3.52 -2.33 7.88
N GLY A 103 -3.89 -2.94 6.76
CA GLY A 103 -4.74 -2.33 5.76
C GLY A 103 -5.07 -3.28 4.62
N PHE A 104 -5.43 -2.70 3.49
CA PHE A 104 -5.76 -3.42 2.27
C PHE A 104 -5.11 -2.76 1.08
N VAL A 105 -4.75 -3.57 0.09
CA VAL A 105 -4.41 -3.10 -1.25
C VAL A 105 -5.61 -3.34 -2.16
N LEU A 106 -6.01 -2.29 -2.88
CA LEU A 106 -7.05 -2.31 -3.89
C LEU A 106 -6.38 -2.25 -5.25
N ALA A 107 -6.66 -3.22 -6.11
CA ALA A 107 -6.02 -3.33 -7.41
C ALA A 107 -7.06 -3.23 -8.53
N CYS A 108 -6.68 -2.59 -9.62
CA CYS A 108 -7.46 -2.51 -10.85
C CYS A 108 -6.54 -2.72 -12.06
N PRO A 109 -7.06 -3.09 -13.24
CA PRO A 109 -6.23 -3.30 -14.42
C PRO A 109 -5.41 -2.05 -14.79
N SER A 110 -4.09 -2.19 -14.95
CA SER A 110 -3.18 -1.05 -15.21
C SER A 110 -3.35 -0.41 -16.58
N PHE A 111 -4.03 -1.08 -17.50
CA PHE A 111 -4.31 -0.59 -18.86
C PHE A 111 -5.65 0.14 -18.98
N ASP A 112 -6.50 0.13 -17.95
CA ASP A 112 -7.81 0.76 -17.97
C ASP A 112 -7.79 2.06 -17.16
N ALA A 113 -7.69 3.19 -17.86
CA ALA A 113 -7.63 4.52 -17.24
C ALA A 113 -8.88 4.85 -16.41
N ASN A 114 -10.06 4.35 -16.79
CA ASN A 114 -11.29 4.60 -16.04
C ASN A 114 -11.31 3.78 -14.75
N ALA A 115 -10.91 2.51 -14.81
CA ALA A 115 -10.79 1.67 -13.62
C ALA A 115 -9.77 2.24 -12.63
N ILE A 116 -8.65 2.77 -13.12
CA ILE A 116 -7.64 3.46 -12.31
C ILE A 116 -8.23 4.69 -11.64
N ALA A 117 -8.89 5.57 -12.40
CA ALA A 117 -9.47 6.79 -11.85
C ALA A 117 -10.52 6.50 -10.76
N GLN A 118 -11.42 5.56 -11.00
CA GLN A 118 -12.46 5.16 -10.05
C GLN A 118 -11.88 4.52 -8.78
N THR A 119 -10.92 3.59 -8.95
CA THR A 119 -10.31 2.90 -7.79
C THR A 119 -9.48 3.88 -6.95
N ARG A 120 -8.78 4.82 -7.60
CA ARG A 120 -8.03 5.89 -6.94
C ARG A 120 -8.94 6.82 -6.15
N GLU A 121 -10.02 7.29 -6.77
CA GLU A 121 -11.01 8.15 -6.12
C GLU A 121 -11.58 7.45 -4.88
N TYR A 122 -11.99 6.19 -5.00
CA TYR A 122 -12.47 5.42 -3.87
C TYR A 122 -11.42 5.26 -2.77
N ALA A 123 -10.18 4.91 -3.11
CA ALA A 123 -9.10 4.75 -2.14
C ALA A 123 -8.81 6.06 -1.39
N VAL A 124 -8.83 7.20 -2.09
CA VAL A 124 -8.62 8.53 -1.49
C VAL A 124 -9.80 8.93 -0.60
N GLU A 125 -11.04 8.73 -1.03
CA GLU A 125 -12.21 9.05 -0.19
C GLU A 125 -12.25 8.17 1.06
N LEU A 126 -11.97 6.88 0.92
CA LEU A 126 -11.84 5.98 2.07
C LEU A 126 -10.71 6.45 3.01
N ALA A 127 -9.54 6.79 2.47
CA ALA A 127 -8.43 7.32 3.28
C ALA A 127 -8.80 8.62 4.01
N LYS A 128 -9.63 9.50 3.42
CA LYS A 128 -10.16 10.70 4.09
C LYS A 128 -11.09 10.34 5.24
N GLU A 129 -11.99 9.37 5.06
CA GLU A 129 -12.89 8.88 6.14
C GLU A 129 -12.08 8.42 7.36
N PHE A 130 -10.90 7.82 7.12
CA PHE A 130 -9.98 7.35 8.17
C PHE A 130 -8.87 8.35 8.53
N VAL A 131 -8.93 9.59 8.05
CA VAL A 131 -7.99 10.68 8.39
C VAL A 131 -6.51 10.32 8.12
N GLN A 132 -6.26 9.54 7.06
CA GLN A 132 -4.91 9.20 6.63
C GLN A 132 -4.21 10.40 6.01
N GLY A 133 -2.96 10.65 6.39
CA GLY A 133 -2.16 11.74 5.83
C GLY A 133 -1.86 11.56 4.35
N ALA A 134 -1.61 10.32 3.92
CA ALA A 134 -1.31 9.92 2.56
C ALA A 134 -1.66 8.43 2.34
N ILE A 135 -1.72 8.01 1.07
CA ILE A 135 -1.80 6.60 0.65
C ILE A 135 -0.60 6.23 -0.22
N TYR A 136 -0.38 4.93 -0.42
CA TYR A 136 0.54 4.45 -1.45
C TYR A 136 -0.20 4.06 -2.73
N GLU A 137 0.35 4.49 -3.86
CA GLU A 137 -0.03 4.06 -5.21
C GLU A 137 1.12 3.27 -5.83
N TYR A 138 0.83 2.13 -6.46
CA TYR A 138 1.85 1.27 -7.06
C TYR A 138 1.56 1.08 -8.55
N HIS A 139 2.59 1.27 -9.36
CA HIS A 139 2.52 1.14 -10.81
C HIS A 139 3.58 0.14 -11.31
N PRO A 140 3.19 -0.80 -12.20
CA PRO A 140 4.15 -1.56 -12.98
C PRO A 140 5.05 -0.63 -13.79
N ILE A 141 6.34 -0.95 -13.84
CA ILE A 141 7.30 -0.25 -14.69
C ILE A 141 7.41 -1.02 -16.00
N GLU A 142 7.26 -0.33 -17.14
CA GLU A 142 7.31 -0.97 -18.45
C GLU A 142 8.60 -1.78 -18.65
N GLY A 143 8.45 -3.03 -19.09
CA GLY A 143 9.56 -3.97 -19.30
C GLY A 143 10.22 -4.50 -18.02
N GLN A 144 9.78 -4.10 -16.83
CA GLN A 144 10.33 -4.58 -15.55
C GLN A 144 9.39 -5.58 -14.88
N ARG A 145 9.95 -6.70 -14.44
CA ARG A 145 9.22 -7.78 -13.74
C ARG A 145 9.55 -7.84 -12.26
N CYS A 146 10.67 -7.25 -11.84
CA CYS A 146 11.18 -7.32 -10.46
C CYS A 146 11.12 -5.97 -9.72
N ALA A 147 10.50 -4.96 -10.32
CA ALA A 147 10.42 -3.61 -9.76
C ALA A 147 9.09 -2.93 -10.09
N LEU A 148 8.61 -2.12 -9.16
CA LEU A 148 7.42 -1.27 -9.30
C LEU A 148 7.78 0.17 -8.93
N LEU A 149 7.00 1.14 -9.41
CA LEU A 149 7.03 2.50 -8.91
C LEU A 149 6.01 2.60 -7.77
N ARG A 150 6.44 3.01 -6.58
CA ARG A 150 5.54 3.39 -5.48
C ARG A 150 5.52 4.90 -5.34
N LYS A 151 4.32 5.48 -5.31
CA LYS A 151 4.08 6.89 -5.01
C LYS A 151 3.45 7.01 -3.63
N THR A 152 3.95 7.93 -2.83
CA THR A 152 3.19 8.46 -1.69
C THR A 152 2.35 9.61 -2.20
N VAL A 153 1.04 9.54 -1.98
CA VAL A 153 0.09 10.56 -2.43
C VAL A 153 -0.67 11.10 -1.23
N HIS A 154 -0.51 12.39 -0.98
CA HIS A 154 -1.22 13.10 0.08
C HIS A 154 -2.73 12.93 0.00
N VAL A 155 -3.37 12.90 1.17
CA VAL A 155 -4.82 12.84 1.34
C VAL A 155 -5.28 14.00 2.22
N VAL A 156 -5.09 13.95 3.54
CA VAL A 156 -5.41 15.09 4.43
C VAL A 156 -4.20 15.99 4.72
N MET A 157 -2.98 15.52 4.46
CA MET A 157 -1.75 16.34 4.55
C MET A 157 -1.54 17.18 3.30
N SER A 158 -0.57 18.10 3.34
CA SER A 158 -0.17 18.87 2.18
C SER A 158 0.52 17.99 1.13
N SER A 159 0.61 18.46 -0.12
CA SER A 159 1.38 17.77 -1.17
C SER A 159 2.88 17.67 -0.87
N GLY A 160 3.39 18.33 0.19
CA GLY A 160 4.77 18.25 0.63
C GLY A 160 5.21 16.85 1.10
N VAL A 161 4.27 15.96 1.43
CA VAL A 161 4.55 14.55 1.77
C VAL A 161 4.64 13.61 0.55
N ASN A 162 4.29 14.11 -0.65
CA ASN A 162 4.38 13.30 -1.86
C ASN A 162 5.83 12.85 -2.09
N SER A 163 6.00 11.61 -2.53
CA SER A 163 7.30 11.05 -2.89
C SER A 163 7.12 9.92 -3.89
N GLU A 164 8.17 9.60 -4.62
CA GLU A 164 8.20 8.46 -5.54
C GLU A 164 9.47 7.65 -5.30
N VAL A 165 9.34 6.34 -5.21
CA VAL A 165 10.45 5.41 -5.00
C VAL A 165 10.27 4.17 -5.86
N ILE A 166 11.38 3.51 -6.20
CA ILE A 166 11.34 2.18 -6.79
C ILE A 166 11.19 1.16 -5.68
N LEU A 167 10.25 0.24 -5.86
CA LEU A 167 9.94 -0.82 -4.93
C LEU A 167 10.39 -2.17 -5.52
N VAL A 168 11.14 -2.93 -4.74
CA VAL A 168 11.59 -4.29 -5.12
C VAL A 168 11.20 -5.28 -4.03
N GLN A 169 10.96 -6.53 -4.43
CA GLN A 169 10.75 -7.60 -3.46
C GLN A 169 12.02 -7.84 -2.63
N THR A 170 11.83 -8.25 -1.39
CA THR A 170 12.88 -8.59 -0.45
C THR A 170 12.48 -9.82 0.37
N PRO A 171 13.44 -10.60 0.90
CA PRO A 171 13.14 -11.54 1.97
C PRO A 171 12.48 -10.81 3.15
N ARG A 172 11.73 -11.57 3.96
CA ARG A 172 11.11 -11.06 5.21
C ARG A 172 12.16 -10.32 6.05
N PRO A 173 11.95 -9.02 6.35
CA PRO A 173 12.87 -8.27 7.21
C PRO A 173 12.96 -8.86 8.63
N ALA A 174 14.14 -8.79 9.24
CA ALA A 174 14.39 -9.31 10.59
C ALA A 174 13.89 -8.36 11.69
N THR A 175 12.58 -8.07 11.69
CA THR A 175 11.90 -7.21 12.67
C THR A 175 10.57 -7.85 13.08
N PRO A 176 10.12 -7.71 14.35
CA PRO A 176 8.81 -8.20 14.77
C PRO A 176 7.66 -7.62 13.95
N TYR A 177 7.80 -6.39 13.43
CA TYR A 177 6.79 -5.72 12.62
C TYR A 177 6.59 -6.32 11.22
N SER A 178 7.48 -7.23 10.79
CA SER A 178 7.32 -8.01 9.56
C SER A 178 6.38 -9.21 9.71
N ASN A 179 5.84 -9.48 10.90
CA ASN A 179 4.99 -10.66 11.11
C ASN A 179 3.65 -10.52 10.35
N PRO A 180 3.22 -11.54 9.59
CA PRO A 180 1.89 -11.52 8.96
C PRO A 180 0.73 -11.58 9.95
N HIS A 181 1.00 -11.96 11.21
CA HIS A 181 0.03 -12.08 12.30
C HIS A 181 0.40 -11.18 13.47
#